data_AF-A0A382FD89-F1
#
_entry.id   AF-A0A382FD89-F1
#
_cell.length_a   1.000
_cell.length_b   1.000
_cell.length_c   1.000
_cell.angle_alpha   90.00
_cell.angle_beta   90.00
_cell.angle_gamma   90.00
#
_symmetry.space_group_name_H-M   'P 1'
#
loop_
_entity.id
_entity.type
_entity.pdbx_description
1 polymer ?
#
loop_
_entity_poly.entity_id
_entity_poly.type
_entity_poly.pdbx_seq_one_letter_code
_entity_poly.pdbx_strand_id
1 'polypeptide(L)'
;MVFVPQFSALPTGISGASVQNGCTCHSATVDDSVSLSLEGLPETYVSEESYNLGISLIGGPEASGENHGGFNLRANHGTLIPLDDSVQVIEGATTHTEIGNDQRVWQVQWVAPESDTVWVTFTLLGNAVNGDGTANSEDLWNVLELRVAGQNTGSGSFIDIDEPAWLIIVGALVAIVLIIVVVLWRKEDFGNAELLRWLSTTNHKDIGLLYLWASIIFGVIGMALSVLIRLQLVVPDNDFMTGGLFNEAVTMHGAVLVLFTVSPMAFAFANYMVPLQIGARDMAFPRLNALSFWAYVLGGLVAASGFFFGGAADVGWTFYSPLTSIEYTPGAGVSLAGAGLV
;
A
#
# COMPACT_ATOMS: atom_id res chain seq x y z
N MET A 1 -54.76 6.76 -5.42
CA MET A 1 -54.04 7.96 -5.91
C MET A 1 -52.60 7.51 -6.08
N VAL A 2 -52.19 7.16 -7.30
CA VAL A 2 -50.82 6.75 -7.60
C VAL A 2 -50.00 8.03 -7.56
N PHE A 3 -49.07 8.14 -6.61
CA PHE A 3 -48.10 9.24 -6.58
C PHE A 3 -47.21 9.09 -7.81
N VAL A 4 -47.45 9.90 -8.83
CA VAL A 4 -46.48 10.09 -9.91
C VAL A 4 -45.37 10.95 -9.30
N PRO A 5 -44.10 10.48 -9.25
CA PRO A 5 -43.01 11.32 -8.81
C PRO A 5 -42.96 12.55 -9.74
N GLN A 6 -43.00 13.75 -9.16
CA GLN A 6 -42.82 14.96 -9.96
C GLN A 6 -41.36 15.05 -10.37
N PHE A 7 -41.11 14.84 -11.67
CA PHE A 7 -39.85 15.12 -12.32
C PHE A 7 -39.66 16.64 -12.34
N SER A 8 -38.77 17.17 -11.49
CA SER A 8 -38.42 18.59 -11.47
C SER A 8 -36.99 18.73 -11.97
N ALA A 9 -36.82 19.25 -13.18
CA ALA A 9 -35.50 19.65 -13.67
C ALA A 9 -34.94 20.78 -12.79
N LEU A 10 -33.63 20.73 -12.55
CA LEU A 10 -32.89 21.73 -11.77
C LEU A 10 -31.82 22.36 -12.66
N PRO A 11 -32.07 23.56 -13.23
CA PRO A 11 -31.17 24.17 -14.21
C PRO A 11 -29.81 24.57 -13.62
N THR A 12 -29.69 24.59 -12.29
CA THR A 12 -28.47 24.89 -11.53
C THR A 12 -27.79 23.63 -10.98
N GLY A 13 -28.03 22.45 -11.56
CA GLY A 13 -27.37 21.22 -11.14
C GLY A 13 -27.93 20.57 -9.87
N ILE A 14 -27.34 19.44 -9.49
CA ILE A 14 -27.84 18.56 -8.41
C ILE A 14 -26.69 18.07 -7.51
N SER A 15 -26.99 17.82 -6.23
CA SER A 15 -26.08 17.19 -5.26
C SER A 15 -26.85 16.50 -4.14
N GLY A 16 -26.13 15.91 -3.18
CA GLY A 16 -26.71 15.43 -1.92
C GLY A 16 -27.71 14.28 -2.07
N ALA A 17 -28.85 14.42 -1.39
CA ALA A 17 -29.93 13.42 -1.44
C ALA A 17 -30.50 13.23 -2.85
N SER A 18 -30.45 14.27 -3.69
CA SER A 18 -31.03 14.27 -5.04
C SER A 18 -30.28 13.38 -6.02
N VAL A 19 -29.01 13.03 -5.73
CA VAL A 19 -28.17 12.16 -6.58
C VAL A 19 -28.02 10.75 -6.05
N GLN A 20 -28.60 10.42 -4.89
CA GLN A 20 -28.39 9.11 -4.24
C GLN A 20 -28.84 7.93 -5.10
N ASN A 21 -29.88 8.12 -5.92
CA ASN A 21 -30.39 7.11 -6.84
C ASN A 21 -30.01 7.42 -8.31
N GLY A 22 -29.08 8.35 -8.53
CA GLY A 22 -28.73 8.90 -9.84
C GLY A 22 -29.71 9.97 -10.34
N CYS A 23 -29.70 10.26 -11.65
CA CYS A 23 -30.50 11.34 -12.25
C CYS A 23 -31.96 10.91 -12.51
N THR A 24 -32.63 10.36 -11.50
CA THR A 24 -34.00 9.81 -11.61
C THR A 24 -35.10 10.85 -11.83
N CYS A 25 -34.73 12.13 -11.80
CA CYS A 25 -35.59 13.23 -12.25
C CYS A 25 -35.86 13.19 -13.77
N HIS A 26 -35.20 12.33 -14.53
CA HIS A 26 -35.38 12.19 -15.99
C HIS A 26 -35.94 10.80 -16.35
N SER A 27 -35.17 9.75 -16.10
CA SER A 27 -35.59 8.36 -16.33
C SER A 27 -35.35 7.49 -15.09
N ALA A 28 -36.14 6.42 -14.94
CA ALA A 28 -36.03 5.51 -13.80
C ALA A 28 -34.77 4.64 -13.81
N THR A 29 -34.11 4.50 -14.96
CA THR A 29 -32.97 3.59 -15.19
C THR A 29 -31.92 4.25 -16.06
N VAL A 30 -30.65 3.86 -15.88
CA VAL A 30 -29.54 4.27 -16.74
C VAL A 30 -29.74 3.80 -18.19
N ASP A 31 -29.15 4.52 -19.13
CA ASP A 31 -29.20 4.19 -20.56
C ASP A 31 -27.81 4.24 -21.20
N ASP A 32 -27.42 3.14 -21.85
CA ASP A 32 -26.09 2.97 -22.47
C ASP A 32 -25.91 3.84 -23.73
N SER A 33 -26.97 4.45 -24.27
CA SER A 33 -26.86 5.43 -25.34
C SER A 33 -26.22 6.73 -24.87
N VAL A 34 -26.14 7.00 -23.56
CA VAL A 34 -25.37 8.10 -22.98
C VAL A 34 -24.05 7.55 -22.47
N SER A 35 -22.95 7.92 -23.11
CA SER A 35 -21.60 7.57 -22.70
C SER A 35 -20.94 8.76 -22.00
N LEU A 36 -20.30 8.48 -20.87
CA LEU A 36 -19.61 9.47 -20.04
C LEU A 36 -18.10 9.24 -20.17
N SER A 37 -17.32 10.32 -20.18
CA SER A 37 -15.87 10.25 -20.02
C SER A 37 -15.37 11.25 -19.00
N LEU A 38 -14.28 10.86 -18.32
CA LEU A 38 -13.52 11.70 -17.39
C LEU A 38 -12.05 11.61 -17.80
N GLU A 39 -11.59 12.57 -18.58
CA GLU A 39 -10.23 12.68 -19.08
C GLU A 39 -9.34 13.45 -18.09
N GLY A 40 -8.02 13.24 -18.15
CA GLY A 40 -7.05 13.96 -17.31
C GLY A 40 -6.75 13.31 -15.95
N LEU A 41 -7.36 12.16 -15.64
CA LEU A 41 -6.97 11.37 -14.47
C LEU A 41 -5.59 10.73 -14.69
N PRO A 42 -4.69 10.77 -13.68
CA PRO A 42 -3.40 10.09 -13.76
C PRO A 42 -3.56 8.58 -13.54
N GLU A 43 -2.54 7.80 -13.90
CA GLU A 43 -2.50 6.36 -13.55
C GLU A 43 -2.35 6.16 -12.03
N THR A 44 -1.51 6.98 -11.39
CA THR A 44 -1.41 7.11 -9.92
C THR A 44 -1.29 8.58 -9.52
N TYR A 45 -1.83 8.97 -8.37
CA TYR A 45 -1.76 10.35 -7.90
C TYR A 45 -0.68 10.56 -6.82
N VAL A 46 -0.11 11.77 -6.82
CA VAL A 46 0.77 12.27 -5.76
C VAL A 46 -0.05 13.07 -4.75
N SER A 47 0.28 12.95 -3.47
CA SER A 47 -0.34 13.75 -2.42
C SER A 47 -0.32 15.25 -2.72
N GLU A 48 -1.45 15.93 -2.50
CA GLU A 48 -1.65 17.37 -2.70
C GLU A 48 -1.41 17.92 -4.13
N GLU A 49 -1.14 17.08 -5.12
CA GLU A 49 -0.99 17.49 -6.51
C GLU A 49 -2.35 17.83 -7.15
N SER A 50 -2.36 18.74 -8.12
CA SER A 50 -3.58 19.20 -8.80
C SER A 50 -3.65 18.67 -10.24
N TYR A 51 -4.79 18.09 -10.59
CA TYR A 51 -5.08 17.51 -11.91
C TYR A 51 -6.29 18.20 -12.54
N ASN A 52 -6.17 18.61 -13.80
CA ASN A 52 -7.29 19.18 -14.55
C ASN A 52 -8.04 18.04 -15.24
N LEU A 53 -9.32 17.90 -14.92
CA LEU A 53 -10.19 16.84 -15.40
C LEU A 53 -11.21 17.38 -16.39
N GLY A 54 -11.30 16.72 -17.54
CA GLY A 54 -12.29 17.01 -18.57
C GLY A 54 -13.46 16.04 -18.47
N ILE A 55 -14.68 16.57 -18.35
CA ILE A 55 -15.91 15.78 -18.33
C ILE A 55 -16.57 15.90 -19.70
N SER A 56 -16.99 14.80 -20.31
CA SER A 56 -17.78 14.84 -21.54
C SER A 56 -18.90 13.81 -21.59
N LEU A 57 -20.00 14.18 -22.26
CA LEU A 57 -21.15 13.32 -22.52
C LEU A 57 -21.36 13.18 -24.03
N ILE A 58 -21.50 11.94 -24.49
CA ILE A 58 -21.73 11.62 -25.89
C ILE A 58 -22.95 10.71 -26.00
N GLY A 59 -23.84 11.01 -26.95
CA GLY A 59 -25.07 10.26 -27.22
C GLY A 59 -26.29 10.80 -26.47
N GLY A 60 -27.32 9.99 -26.25
CA GLY A 60 -28.62 10.45 -25.71
C GLY A 60 -29.52 11.15 -26.74
N PRO A 61 -30.60 11.83 -26.30
CA PRO A 61 -31.55 12.49 -27.19
C PRO A 61 -30.93 13.67 -27.94
N GLU A 62 -31.44 13.92 -29.15
CA GLU A 62 -31.12 15.11 -29.95
C GLU A 62 -31.59 16.36 -29.20
N ALA A 63 -30.67 17.29 -28.95
CA ALA A 63 -30.98 18.53 -28.25
C ALA A 63 -31.67 19.52 -29.19
N SER A 64 -32.92 19.86 -28.91
CA SER A 64 -33.68 20.90 -29.61
C SER A 64 -34.17 21.94 -28.61
N GLY A 65 -33.33 22.93 -28.28
CA GLY A 65 -33.68 24.00 -27.35
C GLY A 65 -32.51 24.46 -26.48
N GLU A 66 -32.86 25.01 -25.32
CA GLU A 66 -31.95 25.34 -24.22
C GLU A 66 -31.91 24.15 -23.25
N ASN A 67 -30.80 24.00 -22.51
CA ASN A 67 -30.42 22.88 -21.67
C ASN A 67 -30.12 21.61 -22.49
N HIS A 68 -28.85 21.23 -22.61
CA HIS A 68 -28.39 20.07 -23.39
C HIS A 68 -27.92 18.93 -22.51
N GLY A 69 -27.54 19.20 -21.26
CA GLY A 69 -27.14 18.17 -20.33
C GLY A 69 -26.72 18.69 -18.97
N GLY A 70 -26.34 17.75 -18.11
CA GLY A 70 -25.83 18.05 -16.79
C GLY A 70 -24.94 16.94 -16.26
N PHE A 71 -24.28 17.20 -15.13
CA PHE A 71 -23.43 16.23 -14.46
C PHE A 71 -23.42 16.45 -12.95
N ASN A 72 -23.03 15.41 -12.23
CA ASN A 72 -22.55 15.49 -10.86
C ASN A 72 -21.30 14.61 -10.73
N LEU A 73 -20.18 15.23 -10.40
CA LEU A 73 -18.92 14.53 -10.13
C LEU A 73 -18.60 14.61 -8.64
N ARG A 74 -18.33 13.45 -8.04
CA ARG A 74 -17.88 13.30 -6.66
C ARG A 74 -16.62 12.46 -6.59
N ALA A 75 -15.73 12.80 -5.66
CA ALA A 75 -14.60 11.98 -5.26
C ALA A 75 -14.74 11.66 -3.76
N ASN A 76 -14.41 10.44 -3.35
CA ASN A 76 -14.40 10.06 -1.91
C ASN A 76 -13.27 10.74 -1.13
N HIS A 77 -12.20 11.19 -1.81
CA HIS A 77 -11.06 11.92 -1.26
C HIS A 77 -10.58 13.01 -2.21
N GLY A 78 -9.82 13.97 -1.65
CA GLY A 78 -9.38 15.16 -2.36
C GLY A 78 -10.48 16.21 -2.48
N THR A 79 -10.17 17.32 -3.16
CA THR A 79 -11.08 18.47 -3.30
C THR A 79 -11.30 18.78 -4.77
N LEU A 80 -12.56 18.95 -5.18
CA LEU A 80 -12.92 19.36 -6.53
C LEU A 80 -13.16 20.88 -6.59
N ILE A 81 -12.63 21.53 -7.61
CA ILE A 81 -12.64 22.99 -7.78
C ILE A 81 -13.13 23.32 -9.20
N PRO A 82 -14.08 24.26 -9.36
CA PRO A 82 -14.50 24.75 -10.68
C PRO A 82 -13.37 25.51 -11.37
N LEU A 83 -13.21 25.32 -12.69
CA LEU A 83 -12.25 26.07 -13.49
C LEU A 83 -12.86 27.29 -14.21
N ASP A 84 -14.18 27.32 -14.34
CA ASP A 84 -14.94 28.41 -14.98
C ASP A 84 -16.35 28.54 -14.37
N ASP A 85 -17.11 29.52 -14.87
CA ASP A 85 -18.46 29.85 -14.39
C ASP A 85 -19.55 28.83 -14.84
N SER A 86 -19.20 27.83 -15.65
CA SER A 86 -20.12 26.77 -16.07
C SER A 86 -20.27 25.67 -15.01
N VAL A 87 -19.40 25.65 -14.00
CA VAL A 87 -19.36 24.65 -12.92
C VAL A 87 -19.45 25.33 -11.55
N GLN A 88 -20.08 24.64 -10.60
CA GLN A 88 -20.14 25.03 -9.20
C GLN A 88 -19.95 23.83 -8.27
N VAL A 89 -19.66 24.10 -7.00
CA VAL A 89 -19.55 23.09 -5.95
C VAL A 89 -20.78 23.15 -5.05
N ILE A 90 -21.46 22.03 -4.88
CA ILE A 90 -22.58 21.89 -3.95
C ILE A 90 -22.33 20.64 -3.10
N GLU A 91 -22.24 20.81 -1.78
CA GLU A 91 -22.01 19.72 -0.81
C GLU A 91 -20.78 18.84 -1.12
N GLY A 92 -19.71 19.45 -1.64
CA GLY A 92 -18.44 18.77 -1.94
C GLY A 92 -18.38 18.03 -3.27
N ALA A 93 -19.48 18.01 -4.05
CA ALA A 93 -19.50 17.54 -5.43
C ALA A 93 -19.53 18.73 -6.40
N THR A 94 -18.94 18.57 -7.59
CA THR A 94 -19.07 19.55 -8.67
C THR A 94 -20.25 19.21 -9.58
N THR A 95 -21.01 20.23 -9.98
CA THR A 95 -22.14 20.13 -10.89
C THR A 95 -22.22 21.40 -11.76
N HIS A 96 -23.06 21.41 -12.79
CA HIS A 96 -23.17 22.57 -13.68
C HIS A 96 -23.90 23.76 -13.02
N THR A 97 -23.66 24.95 -13.53
CA THR A 97 -24.48 26.15 -13.28
C THR A 97 -25.61 26.27 -14.31
N GLU A 98 -26.40 27.33 -14.22
CA GLU A 98 -27.40 27.67 -15.25
C GLU A 98 -26.75 27.97 -16.61
N ILE A 99 -25.53 28.51 -16.63
CA ILE A 99 -24.77 28.73 -17.87
C ILE A 99 -24.25 27.39 -18.41
N GLY A 100 -23.82 26.51 -17.51
CA GLY A 100 -23.25 25.22 -17.86
C GLY A 100 -24.26 24.16 -18.26
N ASN A 101 -25.57 24.42 -18.25
CA ASN A 101 -26.57 23.41 -18.64
C ASN A 101 -26.75 23.31 -20.18
N ASP A 102 -26.31 24.31 -20.94
CA ASP A 102 -26.38 24.39 -22.42
C ASP A 102 -25.21 23.68 -23.13
N GLN A 103 -24.47 22.84 -22.41
CA GLN A 103 -23.30 22.13 -22.92
C GLN A 103 -23.25 20.69 -22.42
N ARG A 104 -22.33 19.91 -22.99
CA ARG A 104 -22.09 18.50 -22.64
C ARG A 104 -20.62 18.22 -22.32
N VAL A 105 -19.86 19.29 -22.10
CA VAL A 105 -18.43 19.23 -21.77
C VAL A 105 -18.17 20.23 -20.67
N TRP A 106 -17.45 19.84 -19.62
CA TRP A 106 -17.06 20.72 -18.52
C TRP A 106 -15.62 20.45 -18.09
N GLN A 107 -15.05 21.40 -17.37
CA GLN A 107 -13.68 21.32 -16.86
C GLN A 107 -13.69 21.56 -15.36
N VAL A 108 -13.00 20.69 -14.62
CA VAL A 108 -12.82 20.80 -13.16
C VAL A 108 -11.38 20.54 -12.80
N GLN A 109 -10.93 21.04 -11.67
CA GLN A 109 -9.65 20.69 -11.09
C GLN A 109 -9.89 19.81 -9.87
N TRP A 110 -9.13 18.71 -9.77
CA TRP A 110 -9.07 17.88 -8.59
C TRP A 110 -7.73 18.05 -7.90
N VAL A 111 -7.76 18.43 -6.63
CA VAL A 111 -6.61 18.45 -5.74
C VAL A 111 -6.60 17.15 -4.96
N ALA A 112 -5.54 16.36 -5.14
CA ALA A 112 -5.37 15.08 -4.48
C ALA A 112 -5.37 15.21 -2.94
N PRO A 113 -5.80 14.17 -2.20
CA PRO A 113 -5.74 14.18 -0.75
C PRO A 113 -4.29 14.23 -0.24
N GLU A 114 -4.13 14.60 1.04
CA GLU A 114 -2.83 14.59 1.73
C GLU A 114 -2.23 13.16 1.86
N SER A 115 -3.08 12.14 1.90
CA SER A 115 -2.66 10.74 1.93
C SER A 115 -2.69 10.16 0.52
N ASP A 116 -1.56 9.64 0.04
CA ASP A 116 -1.44 8.89 -1.22
C ASP A 116 -1.34 7.37 -1.02
N THR A 117 -1.77 6.90 0.15
CA THR A 117 -1.87 5.47 0.50
C THR A 117 -3.28 4.91 0.30
N VAL A 118 -4.22 5.71 -0.21
CA VAL A 118 -5.63 5.34 -0.37
C VAL A 118 -6.07 5.32 -1.83
N TRP A 119 -7.06 4.47 -2.13
CA TRP A 119 -7.76 4.51 -3.40
C TRP A 119 -8.76 5.67 -3.42
N VAL A 120 -8.70 6.48 -4.47
CA VAL A 120 -9.71 7.51 -4.75
C VAL A 120 -10.68 6.99 -5.79
N THR A 121 -11.97 6.98 -5.43
CA THR A 121 -13.06 6.61 -6.31
C THR A 121 -13.79 7.87 -6.76
N PHE A 122 -13.86 8.07 -8.07
CA PHE A 122 -14.66 9.09 -8.72
C PHE A 122 -15.97 8.46 -9.18
N THR A 123 -17.11 9.06 -8.81
CA THR A 123 -18.40 8.76 -9.43
C THR A 123 -18.82 9.98 -10.24
N LEU A 124 -19.00 9.79 -11.54
CA LEU A 124 -19.56 10.77 -12.47
C LEU A 124 -20.95 10.33 -12.87
N LEU A 125 -21.95 11.13 -12.52
CA LEU A 125 -23.31 11.03 -13.05
C LEU A 125 -23.44 12.05 -14.17
N GLY A 126 -24.09 11.70 -15.27
CA GLY A 126 -24.34 12.62 -16.36
C GLY A 126 -25.70 12.36 -17.02
N ASN A 127 -26.41 13.43 -17.34
CA ASN A 127 -27.69 13.39 -18.04
C ASN A 127 -27.61 14.16 -19.36
N ALA A 128 -28.24 13.60 -20.39
CA ALA A 128 -28.42 14.20 -21.70
C ALA A 128 -29.92 14.45 -21.89
N VAL A 129 -30.30 15.71 -22.11
CA VAL A 129 -31.70 16.14 -22.21
C VAL A 129 -32.02 16.66 -23.60
N ASN A 130 -33.29 16.63 -23.99
CA ASN A 130 -33.76 17.02 -25.32
C ASN A 130 -34.04 18.54 -25.47
N GLY A 131 -34.01 19.29 -24.38
CA GLY A 131 -34.20 20.76 -24.37
C GLY A 131 -35.65 21.24 -24.53
N ASP A 132 -36.65 20.37 -24.35
CA ASP A 132 -38.09 20.73 -24.48
C ASP A 132 -38.68 21.43 -23.24
N GLY A 133 -37.84 21.66 -22.22
CA GLY A 133 -38.21 22.29 -20.94
C GLY A 133 -39.02 21.39 -19.99
N THR A 134 -39.18 20.10 -20.31
CA THR A 134 -39.99 19.14 -19.56
C THR A 134 -39.19 17.89 -19.21
N ALA A 135 -38.85 17.72 -17.92
CA ALA A 135 -38.18 16.50 -17.46
C ALA A 135 -39.08 15.27 -17.63
N ASN A 136 -38.68 14.35 -18.51
CA ASN A 136 -39.47 13.17 -18.85
C ASN A 136 -38.58 11.99 -19.28
N SER A 137 -39.18 10.83 -19.59
CA SER A 137 -38.44 9.60 -19.90
C SER A 137 -37.65 9.62 -21.22
N GLU A 138 -37.79 10.65 -22.05
CA GLU A 138 -36.96 10.88 -23.23
C GLU A 138 -35.59 11.49 -22.87
N ASP A 139 -35.46 12.06 -21.68
CA ASP A 139 -34.19 12.47 -21.12
C ASP A 139 -33.46 11.26 -20.52
N LEU A 140 -32.22 11.07 -20.92
CA LEU A 140 -31.44 9.87 -20.60
C LEU A 140 -30.25 10.22 -19.72
N TRP A 141 -29.81 9.28 -18.89
CA TRP A 141 -28.65 9.48 -18.02
C TRP A 141 -27.87 8.19 -17.82
N ASN A 142 -26.61 8.34 -17.43
CA ASN A 142 -25.74 7.23 -17.10
C ASN A 142 -24.83 7.58 -15.91
N VAL A 143 -24.07 6.60 -15.44
CA VAL A 143 -23.09 6.71 -14.37
C VAL A 143 -21.77 6.06 -14.78
N LEU A 144 -20.66 6.69 -14.42
CA LEU A 144 -19.31 6.19 -14.60
C LEU A 144 -18.60 6.20 -13.25
N GLU A 145 -18.02 5.07 -12.88
CA GLU A 145 -17.15 4.97 -11.70
C GLU A 145 -15.73 4.64 -12.12
N LEU A 146 -14.77 5.45 -11.67
CA LEU A 146 -13.34 5.29 -11.93
C LEU A 146 -12.58 5.29 -10.60
N ARG A 147 -11.46 4.57 -10.55
CA ARG A 147 -10.61 4.50 -9.36
C ARG A 147 -9.17 4.80 -9.72
N VAL A 148 -8.52 5.62 -8.90
CA VAL A 148 -7.09 5.98 -9.03
C VAL A 148 -6.39 5.64 -7.72
N ALA A 149 -5.26 4.95 -7.82
CA ALA A 149 -4.40 4.66 -6.68
C ALA A 149 -3.48 5.85 -6.38
N GLY A 150 -3.23 6.15 -5.12
CA GLY A 150 -2.12 7.02 -4.76
C GLY A 150 -0.81 6.26 -4.93
N GLN A 151 0.30 6.97 -5.13
CA GLN A 151 1.60 6.35 -5.37
C GLN A 151 2.02 5.33 -4.31
N ASN A 152 1.55 5.49 -3.07
CA ASN A 152 1.86 4.59 -1.95
C ASN A 152 0.69 3.70 -1.56
N THR A 153 -0.33 3.56 -2.42
CA THR A 153 -1.54 2.76 -2.12
C THR A 153 -1.27 1.24 -2.05
N GLY A 154 -0.01 0.82 -2.22
CA GLY A 154 0.49 -0.54 -1.96
C GLY A 154 1.44 -0.67 -0.75
N SER A 155 1.78 0.40 -0.02
CA SER A 155 2.63 0.29 1.19
C SER A 155 1.88 -0.25 2.42
N GLY A 156 0.56 -0.38 2.31
CA GLY A 156 -0.30 -0.95 3.32
C GLY A 156 -1.25 -1.98 2.73
N SER A 157 -0.95 -3.26 2.98
CA SER A 157 -1.86 -4.42 2.94
C SER A 157 -2.00 -5.26 1.65
N PHE A 158 -1.88 -6.57 1.92
CA PHE A 158 -1.95 -7.77 1.07
C PHE A 158 -0.69 -8.08 0.29
N ILE A 159 -0.20 -9.31 0.51
CA ILE A 159 0.89 -9.92 -0.23
C ILE A 159 0.50 -9.90 -1.70
N ASP A 160 1.02 -8.95 -2.47
CA ASP A 160 0.88 -8.98 -3.92
C ASP A 160 1.90 -9.97 -4.49
N ILE A 161 1.46 -11.22 -4.60
CA ILE A 161 2.26 -12.32 -5.15
C ILE A 161 2.48 -12.19 -6.66
N ASP A 162 1.89 -11.18 -7.31
CA ASP A 162 2.02 -10.96 -8.74
C ASP A 162 3.29 -10.15 -9.06
N GLU A 163 3.93 -9.51 -8.07
CA GLU A 163 5.23 -8.87 -8.25
C GLU A 163 6.39 -9.88 -8.23
N PRO A 164 7.25 -9.86 -9.27
CA PRO A 164 8.38 -10.79 -9.36
C PRO A 164 9.37 -10.63 -8.19
N ALA A 165 9.51 -9.43 -7.63
CA ALA A 165 10.41 -9.15 -6.52
C ALA A 165 10.00 -9.89 -5.23
N TRP A 166 8.71 -9.98 -4.94
CA TRP A 166 8.21 -10.67 -3.75
C TRP A 166 8.53 -12.17 -3.78
N LEU A 167 8.24 -12.82 -4.91
CA LEU A 167 8.55 -14.24 -5.12
C LEU A 167 10.05 -14.53 -5.01
N ILE A 168 10.89 -13.61 -5.47
CA ILE A 168 12.35 -13.74 -5.36
C ILE A 168 12.81 -13.60 -3.90
N ILE A 169 12.30 -12.62 -3.15
CA ILE A 169 12.64 -12.41 -1.73
C ILE A 169 12.24 -13.63 -0.92
N VAL A 170 10.96 -13.99 -0.92
CA VAL A 170 10.44 -15.10 -0.13
C VAL A 170 11.05 -16.42 -0.61
N GLY A 171 11.17 -16.62 -1.91
CA GLY A 171 11.82 -17.78 -2.50
C GLY A 171 13.28 -17.94 -2.06
N ALA A 172 14.06 -16.86 -2.03
CA ALA A 172 15.44 -16.89 -1.56
C ALA A 172 15.53 -17.20 -0.05
N LEU A 173 14.68 -16.57 0.77
CA LEU A 173 14.63 -16.83 2.21
C LEU A 173 14.26 -18.30 2.50
N VAL A 174 13.23 -18.81 1.84
CA VAL A 174 12.79 -20.21 1.98
C VAL A 174 13.88 -21.16 1.48
N ALA A 175 14.54 -20.86 0.36
CA ALA A 175 15.64 -21.68 -0.15
C ALA A 175 16.81 -21.74 0.84
N ILE A 176 17.19 -20.63 1.48
CA ILE A 176 18.23 -20.60 2.51
C ILE A 176 17.84 -21.50 3.69
N VAL A 177 16.60 -21.38 4.19
CA VAL A 177 16.08 -22.22 5.28
C VAL A 177 16.10 -23.70 4.88
N LEU A 178 15.65 -24.03 3.67
CA LEU A 178 15.63 -25.40 3.16
C LEU A 178 17.04 -25.97 2.98
N ILE A 179 17.99 -25.17 2.49
CA ILE A 179 19.39 -25.59 2.37
C ILE A 179 19.95 -25.94 3.75
N ILE A 180 19.68 -25.12 4.76
CA ILE A 180 20.12 -25.38 6.14
C ILE A 180 19.48 -26.67 6.66
N VAL A 181 18.17 -26.84 6.48
CA VAL A 181 17.46 -28.07 6.88
C VAL A 181 18.05 -29.30 6.18
N VAL A 182 18.30 -29.24 4.87
CA VAL A 182 18.87 -30.34 4.08
C VAL A 182 20.31 -30.65 4.51
N VAL A 183 21.13 -29.64 4.77
CA VAL A 183 22.51 -29.82 5.27
C VAL A 183 22.50 -30.50 6.64
N LEU A 184 21.56 -30.12 7.52
CA LEU A 184 21.40 -30.77 8.82
C LEU A 184 20.87 -32.20 8.69
N TRP A 185 19.96 -32.45 7.74
CA TRP A 185 19.40 -33.79 7.48
C TRP A 185 20.38 -34.77 6.85
N ARG A 186 21.38 -34.29 6.09
CA ARG A 186 22.42 -35.16 5.51
C ARG A 186 23.44 -35.68 6.53
N LYS A 187 23.41 -35.22 7.78
CA LYS A 187 24.30 -35.74 8.82
C LYS A 187 23.69 -37.04 9.36
N GLU A 188 24.32 -38.18 9.09
CA GLU A 188 23.83 -39.54 9.43
C GLU A 188 23.40 -39.72 10.90
N ASP A 189 23.94 -38.91 11.82
CA ASP A 189 23.65 -38.97 13.26
C ASP A 189 22.67 -37.89 13.77
N PHE A 190 22.02 -37.11 12.90
CA PHE A 190 21.12 -36.03 13.32
C PHE A 190 19.74 -36.57 13.72
N GLY A 191 19.61 -36.98 14.99
CA GLY A 191 18.35 -37.43 15.60
C GLY A 191 17.79 -36.47 16.65
N ASN A 192 16.64 -36.83 17.22
CA ASN A 192 15.95 -36.04 18.26
C ASN A 192 16.84 -35.70 19.47
N ALA A 193 17.75 -36.61 19.86
CA ALA A 193 18.65 -36.40 20.99
C ALA A 193 19.67 -35.27 20.71
N GLU A 194 20.19 -35.19 19.49
CA GLU A 194 21.13 -34.14 19.08
C GLU A 194 20.40 -32.79 18.94
N LEU A 195 19.19 -32.80 18.39
CA LEU A 195 18.33 -31.61 18.33
C LEU A 195 18.04 -31.06 19.74
N LEU A 196 17.62 -31.92 20.67
CA LEU A 196 17.41 -31.54 22.06
C LEU A 196 18.69 -31.01 22.73
N ARG A 197 19.86 -31.58 22.41
CA ARG A 197 21.15 -31.10 22.91
C ARG A 197 21.40 -29.65 22.47
N TRP A 198 21.22 -29.32 21.19
CA TRP A 198 21.40 -27.95 20.70
C TRP A 198 20.35 -26.98 21.24
N LEU A 199 19.10 -27.43 21.40
CA LEU A 199 18.02 -26.59 21.93
C LEU A 199 18.20 -26.27 23.43
N SER A 200 18.83 -27.17 24.20
CA SER A 200 18.94 -27.06 25.65
C SER A 200 20.38 -26.88 26.19
N THR A 201 21.36 -26.67 25.31
CA THR A 201 22.77 -26.52 25.71
C THR A 201 22.98 -25.28 26.57
N THR A 202 23.89 -25.40 27.54
CA THR A 202 24.38 -24.29 28.37
C THR A 202 25.88 -24.05 28.19
N ASN A 203 26.55 -24.87 27.39
CA ASN A 203 27.97 -24.79 27.16
C ASN A 203 28.29 -23.57 26.28
N HIS A 204 29.14 -22.65 26.78
CA HIS A 204 29.52 -21.44 26.06
C HIS A 204 30.10 -21.68 24.66
N LYS A 205 30.77 -22.82 24.41
CA LYS A 205 31.29 -23.17 23.07
C LYS A 205 30.16 -23.46 22.09
N ASP A 206 29.16 -24.23 22.54
CA ASP A 206 28.01 -24.56 21.70
C ASP A 206 27.18 -23.29 21.42
N ILE A 207 26.95 -22.47 22.45
CA ILE A 207 26.23 -21.19 22.31
C ILE A 207 27.00 -20.23 21.39
N GLY A 208 28.33 -20.17 21.48
CA GLY A 208 29.16 -19.39 20.57
C GLY A 208 29.01 -19.83 19.11
N LEU A 209 28.95 -21.15 18.86
CA LEU A 209 28.69 -21.68 17.51
C LEU A 209 27.26 -21.38 17.03
N LEU A 210 26.27 -21.44 17.93
CA LEU A 210 24.89 -21.08 17.63
C LEU A 210 24.78 -19.60 17.19
N TYR A 211 25.39 -18.68 17.94
CA TYR A 211 25.47 -17.27 17.55
C TYR A 211 26.17 -17.08 16.20
N LEU A 212 27.30 -17.77 15.97
CA LEU A 212 28.05 -17.65 14.73
C LEU A 212 27.20 -18.05 13.52
N TRP A 213 26.58 -19.23 13.57
CA TRP A 213 25.77 -19.74 12.46
C TRP A 213 24.51 -18.90 12.24
N ALA A 214 23.81 -18.51 13.31
CA ALA A 214 22.66 -17.63 13.19
C ALA A 214 23.04 -16.28 12.55
N SER A 215 24.15 -15.67 12.98
CA SER A 215 24.63 -14.40 12.41
C SER A 215 25.01 -14.53 10.94
N ILE A 216 25.61 -15.65 10.53
CA ILE A 216 25.90 -15.93 9.11
C ILE A 216 24.60 -16.03 8.31
N ILE A 217 23.58 -16.70 8.85
CA ILE A 217 22.28 -16.84 8.18
C ILE A 217 21.62 -15.47 7.99
N PHE A 218 21.51 -14.68 9.06
CA PHE A 218 21.01 -13.30 8.95
C PHE A 218 21.87 -12.45 8.00
N GLY A 219 23.19 -12.64 8.01
CA GLY A 219 24.10 -11.97 7.10
C GLY A 219 23.82 -12.30 5.64
N VAL A 220 23.58 -13.57 5.30
CA VAL A 220 23.21 -13.98 3.94
C VAL A 220 21.86 -13.37 3.54
N ILE A 221 20.89 -13.32 4.44
CA ILE A 221 19.60 -12.67 4.22
C ILE A 221 19.79 -11.17 3.93
N GLY A 222 20.56 -10.47 4.78
CA GLY A 222 20.87 -9.05 4.58
C GLY A 222 21.61 -8.80 3.26
N MET A 223 22.54 -9.68 2.88
CA MET A 223 23.24 -9.59 1.60
C MET A 223 22.31 -9.84 0.40
N ALA A 224 21.36 -10.76 0.51
CA ALA A 224 20.36 -10.99 -0.53
C ALA A 224 19.49 -9.75 -0.75
N LEU A 225 18.98 -9.12 0.32
CA LEU A 225 18.28 -7.83 0.23
C LEU A 225 19.14 -6.76 -0.45
N SER A 226 20.44 -6.71 -0.13
CA SER A 226 21.40 -5.77 -0.75
C SER A 226 21.55 -5.97 -2.27
N VAL A 227 21.50 -7.21 -2.75
CA VAL A 227 21.53 -7.51 -4.19
C VAL A 227 20.25 -7.05 -4.85
N LEU A 228 19.10 -7.28 -4.23
CA LEU A 228 17.80 -6.89 -4.76
C LEU A 228 17.64 -5.36 -4.87
N ILE A 229 18.10 -4.62 -3.86
CA ILE A 229 18.17 -3.15 -3.92
C ILE A 229 19.03 -2.70 -5.12
N ARG A 230 20.17 -3.35 -5.35
CA ARG A 230 21.04 -3.01 -6.49
C ARG A 230 20.44 -3.40 -7.85
N LEU A 231 19.63 -4.45 -7.90
CA LEU A 231 18.89 -4.82 -9.11
C LEU A 231 17.87 -3.73 -9.46
N GLN A 232 17.14 -3.19 -8.47
CA GLN A 232 16.26 -2.04 -8.69
C GLN A 232 17.04 -0.84 -9.24
N LEU A 233 18.23 -0.55 -8.70
CA LEU A 233 19.03 0.62 -9.08
C LEU A 233 19.94 0.44 -10.31
N VAL A 234 19.82 -0.66 -11.06
CA VAL A 234 20.76 -0.97 -12.15
C VAL A 234 20.60 -0.04 -13.36
N VAL A 235 19.38 0.43 -13.62
CA VAL A 235 19.05 1.39 -14.68
C VAL A 235 18.06 2.43 -14.14
N PRO A 236 18.03 3.66 -14.69
CA PRO A 236 16.99 4.63 -14.39
C PRO A 236 15.60 4.10 -14.77
N ASP A 237 14.57 4.57 -14.06
CA ASP A 237 13.14 4.26 -14.31
C ASP A 237 12.83 2.75 -14.36
N ASN A 238 13.56 1.96 -13.58
CA ASN A 238 13.33 0.52 -13.44
C ASN A 238 12.06 0.24 -12.62
N ASP A 239 11.28 -0.76 -13.02
CA ASP A 239 10.00 -1.14 -12.42
C ASP A 239 10.08 -2.46 -11.62
N PHE A 240 11.29 -2.92 -11.26
CA PHE A 240 11.49 -4.17 -10.55
C PHE A 240 10.90 -4.19 -9.12
N MET A 241 10.88 -3.06 -8.42
CA MET A 241 10.27 -2.87 -7.11
C MET A 241 9.45 -1.59 -7.05
N THR A 242 8.32 -1.63 -6.34
CA THR A 242 7.63 -0.40 -5.90
C THR A 242 8.48 0.40 -4.92
N GLY A 243 8.15 1.69 -4.76
CA GLY A 243 8.80 2.56 -3.77
C GLY A 243 8.69 2.03 -2.34
N GLY A 244 7.53 1.50 -1.96
CA GLY A 244 7.30 0.87 -0.66
C GLY A 244 8.21 -0.34 -0.43
N LEU A 245 8.21 -1.30 -1.36
CA LEU A 245 9.04 -2.51 -1.25
C LEU A 245 10.54 -2.17 -1.22
N PHE A 246 10.96 -1.15 -1.97
CA PHE A 246 12.33 -0.66 -1.93
C PHE A 246 12.71 -0.12 -0.54
N ASN A 247 11.85 0.68 0.08
CA ASN A 247 12.08 1.24 1.41
C ASN A 247 12.09 0.14 2.49
N GLU A 248 11.21 -0.84 2.40
CA GLU A 248 11.22 -2.04 3.26
C GLU A 248 12.55 -2.81 3.13
N ALA A 249 12.99 -3.08 1.90
CA ALA A 249 14.21 -3.81 1.63
C ALA A 249 15.44 -3.07 2.18
N VAL A 250 15.54 -1.75 1.98
CA VAL A 250 16.63 -0.92 2.50
C VAL A 250 16.65 -0.92 4.03
N THR A 251 15.49 -0.74 4.65
CA THR A 251 15.34 -0.71 6.11
C THR A 251 15.76 -2.04 6.73
N MET A 252 15.20 -3.14 6.24
CA MET A 252 15.49 -4.47 6.75
C MET A 252 16.91 -4.92 6.42
N HIS A 253 17.47 -4.56 5.27
CA HIS A 253 18.89 -4.78 4.96
C HIS A 253 19.81 -4.17 6.03
N GLY A 254 19.62 -2.88 6.32
CA GLY A 254 20.42 -2.17 7.32
C GLY A 254 20.25 -2.76 8.72
N ALA A 255 19.01 -2.97 9.14
CA ALA A 255 18.70 -3.53 10.46
C ALA A 255 19.30 -4.95 10.64
N VAL A 256 19.12 -5.82 9.65
CA VAL A 256 19.63 -7.21 9.68
C VAL A 256 21.15 -7.26 9.71
N LEU A 257 21.85 -6.43 8.93
CA LEU A 257 23.32 -6.42 8.95
C LEU A 257 23.88 -5.85 10.24
N VAL A 258 23.35 -4.73 10.75
CA VAL A 258 23.93 -4.11 11.95
C VAL A 258 23.53 -4.85 13.23
N LEU A 259 22.24 -5.11 13.40
CA LEU A 259 21.66 -5.59 14.66
C LEU A 259 21.63 -7.11 14.75
N PHE A 260 21.42 -7.81 13.63
CA PHE A 260 21.30 -9.27 13.62
C PHE A 260 22.53 -9.99 13.07
N THR A 261 23.48 -9.30 12.46
CA THR A 261 24.69 -9.91 11.90
C THR A 261 25.94 -9.47 12.62
N VAL A 262 26.31 -8.18 12.55
CA VAL A 262 27.59 -7.69 13.10
C VAL A 262 27.63 -7.81 14.62
N SER A 263 26.60 -7.31 15.31
CA SER A 263 26.57 -7.32 16.78
C SER A 263 26.54 -8.75 17.36
N PRO A 264 25.67 -9.67 16.90
CA PRO A 264 25.62 -11.04 17.43
C PRO A 264 26.84 -11.88 17.06
N MET A 265 27.50 -11.58 15.93
CA MET A 265 28.74 -12.25 15.55
C MET A 265 29.88 -11.92 16.51
N ALA A 266 29.96 -10.69 17.03
CA ALA A 266 30.91 -10.36 18.09
C ALA A 266 30.64 -11.19 19.36
N PHE A 267 29.37 -11.39 19.74
CA PHE A 267 29.00 -12.25 20.86
C PHE A 267 29.30 -13.73 20.60
N ALA A 268 29.30 -14.19 19.36
CA ALA A 268 29.73 -15.54 18.99
C ALA A 268 31.18 -15.79 19.41
N PHE A 269 32.08 -14.88 19.01
CA PHE A 269 33.49 -14.94 19.36
C PHE A 269 33.72 -14.76 20.86
N ALA A 270 33.01 -13.83 21.50
CA ALA A 270 33.11 -13.62 22.93
C ALA A 270 32.74 -14.88 23.72
N ASN A 271 31.61 -15.51 23.39
CA ASN A 271 31.16 -16.75 24.02
C ASN A 271 32.15 -17.89 23.83
N TYR A 272 32.69 -18.06 22.62
CA TYR A 272 33.58 -19.18 22.34
C TYR A 272 34.98 -18.98 22.94
N MET A 273 35.58 -17.80 22.73
CA MET A 273 36.99 -17.55 22.98
C MET A 273 37.29 -17.02 24.38
N VAL A 274 36.47 -16.11 24.92
CA VAL A 274 36.83 -15.38 26.15
C VAL A 274 36.99 -16.31 27.35
N PRO A 275 36.07 -17.27 27.63
CA PRO A 275 36.27 -18.19 28.75
C PRO A 275 37.55 -19.02 28.62
N LEU A 276 37.92 -19.42 27.39
CA LEU A 276 39.16 -20.16 27.12
C LEU A 276 40.40 -19.29 27.38
N GLN A 277 40.38 -18.02 26.99
CA GLN A 277 41.49 -17.09 27.17
C GLN A 277 41.77 -16.79 28.64
N ILE A 278 40.73 -16.68 29.47
CA ILE A 278 40.86 -16.39 30.91
C ILE A 278 40.96 -17.67 31.78
N GLY A 279 40.95 -18.86 31.16
CA GLY A 279 40.99 -20.14 31.87
C GLY A 279 39.73 -20.44 32.69
N ALA A 280 38.61 -19.79 32.39
CA ALA A 280 37.32 -20.06 33.03
C ALA A 280 36.68 -21.31 32.43
N ARG A 281 35.91 -22.03 33.27
CA ARG A 281 35.19 -23.24 32.84
C ARG A 281 34.00 -22.92 31.94
N ASP A 282 33.30 -21.83 32.21
CA ASP A 282 32.07 -21.40 31.51
C ASP A 282 31.77 -19.92 31.80
N MET A 283 30.68 -19.40 31.22
CA MET A 283 30.13 -18.07 31.53
C MET A 283 29.62 -17.99 32.99
N ALA A 284 29.60 -16.78 33.55
CA ALA A 284 29.11 -16.57 34.92
C ALA A 284 27.65 -17.03 35.13
N PHE A 285 26.80 -16.89 34.11
CA PHE A 285 25.41 -17.33 34.12
C PHE A 285 25.08 -18.17 32.87
N PRO A 286 25.39 -19.48 32.84
CA PRO A 286 25.28 -20.31 31.63
C PRO A 286 23.85 -20.40 31.06
N ARG A 287 22.83 -20.46 31.92
CA ARG A 287 21.42 -20.51 31.49
C ARG A 287 20.92 -19.18 30.93
N LEU A 288 21.35 -18.07 31.53
CA LEU A 288 21.00 -16.74 31.03
C LEU A 288 21.67 -16.48 29.67
N ASN A 289 22.88 -17.00 29.49
CA ASN A 289 23.56 -16.99 28.21
C ASN A 289 22.78 -17.74 27.12
N ALA A 290 22.29 -18.95 27.42
CA ALA A 290 21.43 -19.70 26.50
C ALA A 290 20.12 -18.95 26.18
N LEU A 291 19.50 -18.31 27.19
CA LEU A 291 18.31 -17.49 27.00
C LEU A 291 18.59 -16.29 26.08
N SER A 292 19.75 -15.63 26.23
CA SER A 292 20.13 -14.49 25.39
C SER A 292 20.17 -14.85 23.90
N PHE A 293 20.70 -16.05 23.58
CA PHE A 293 20.75 -16.55 22.21
C PHE A 293 19.34 -16.74 21.65
N TRP A 294 18.44 -17.37 22.41
CA TRP A 294 17.07 -17.59 21.96
C TRP A 294 16.27 -16.30 21.82
N ALA A 295 16.45 -15.34 22.74
CA ALA A 295 15.84 -14.02 22.62
C ALA A 295 16.27 -13.32 21.33
N TYR A 296 17.56 -13.37 21.00
CA TYR A 296 18.09 -12.83 19.76
C TYR A 296 17.45 -13.46 18.50
N VAL A 297 17.42 -14.79 18.42
CA VAL A 297 16.86 -15.47 17.24
C VAL A 297 15.35 -15.19 17.11
N LEU A 298 14.61 -15.28 18.21
CA LEU A 298 13.17 -15.01 18.21
C LEU A 298 12.87 -13.54 17.89
N GLY A 299 13.64 -12.60 18.41
CA GLY A 299 13.53 -11.17 18.09
C GLY A 299 13.72 -10.92 16.59
N GLY A 300 14.73 -11.56 15.98
CA GLY A 300 14.95 -11.47 14.53
C GLY A 300 13.81 -12.05 13.71
N LEU A 301 13.22 -13.16 14.16
CA LEU A 301 12.04 -13.75 13.52
C LEU A 301 10.80 -12.86 13.64
N VAL A 302 10.59 -12.22 14.79
CA VAL A 302 9.49 -11.26 15.00
C VAL A 302 9.66 -10.04 14.10
N ALA A 303 10.86 -9.45 14.05
CA ALA A 303 11.15 -8.33 13.15
C ALA A 303 10.94 -8.71 11.67
N ALA A 304 11.39 -9.91 11.26
CA ALA A 304 11.19 -10.41 9.90
C ALA A 304 9.73 -10.81 9.61
N SER A 305 8.90 -11.01 10.62
CA SER A 305 7.51 -11.43 10.41
C SER A 305 6.66 -10.35 9.75
N GLY A 306 7.08 -9.07 9.80
CA GLY A 306 6.42 -7.97 9.09
C GLY A 306 6.21 -8.25 7.61
N PHE A 307 7.19 -8.88 6.95
CA PHE A 307 7.07 -9.35 5.57
C PHE A 307 5.81 -10.21 5.36
N PHE A 308 5.45 -11.07 6.31
CA PHE A 308 4.28 -11.96 6.19
C PHE A 308 2.98 -11.35 6.73
N PHE A 309 3.05 -10.26 7.51
CA PHE A 309 1.92 -9.69 8.26
C PHE A 309 1.66 -8.21 7.94
N GLY A 310 1.72 -7.85 6.65
CA GLY A 310 1.26 -6.55 6.17
C GLY A 310 2.36 -5.52 5.87
N GLY A 311 3.59 -5.97 5.62
CA GLY A 311 4.73 -5.13 5.24
C GLY A 311 5.81 -5.10 6.31
N ALA A 312 7.08 -5.14 5.90
CA ALA A 312 8.18 -4.92 6.83
C ALA A 312 8.29 -3.44 7.24
N ALA A 313 9.20 -3.11 8.17
CA ALA A 313 9.48 -1.71 8.45
C ALA A 313 10.14 -1.05 7.24
N ASP A 314 9.71 0.17 6.89
CA ASP A 314 10.10 0.94 5.70
C ASP A 314 10.68 2.34 6.04
N VAL A 315 11.03 2.54 7.31
CA VAL A 315 11.40 3.85 7.89
C VAL A 315 12.92 4.11 8.01
N GLY A 316 13.73 3.24 7.42
CA GLY A 316 15.18 3.19 7.59
C GLY A 316 15.61 2.53 8.91
N TRP A 317 16.82 1.93 8.91
CA TRP A 317 17.32 1.17 10.06
C TRP A 317 17.55 2.02 11.34
N THR A 318 17.51 3.35 11.21
CA THR A 318 17.64 4.30 12.32
C THR A 318 16.32 4.57 13.04
N PHE A 319 15.17 4.22 12.46
CA PHE A 319 13.84 4.41 13.05
C PHE A 319 13.61 5.84 13.56
N TYR A 320 13.89 6.85 12.72
CA TYR A 320 13.75 8.25 13.13
C TYR A 320 12.28 8.65 13.30
N SER A 321 12.00 9.32 14.42
CA SER A 321 10.76 10.08 14.61
C SER A 321 10.83 11.38 13.77
N PRO A 322 9.72 11.84 13.14
CA PRO A 322 8.36 11.37 13.32
C PRO A 322 7.94 10.20 12.41
N LEU A 323 8.76 9.78 11.45
CA LEU A 323 8.39 8.81 10.42
C LEU A 323 7.87 7.47 10.99
N THR A 324 8.34 7.06 12.17
CA THR A 324 7.85 5.87 12.89
C THR A 324 6.45 6.00 13.51
N SER A 325 5.80 7.17 13.44
CA SER A 325 4.47 7.37 14.01
C SER A 325 3.41 6.68 13.16
N ILE A 326 2.26 6.39 13.77
CA ILE A 326 1.11 5.78 13.07
C ILE A 326 0.52 6.70 12.00
N GLU A 327 0.82 8.00 12.06
CA GLU A 327 0.39 8.98 11.08
C GLU A 327 1.17 8.83 9.76
N TYR A 328 2.47 8.55 9.83
CA TYR A 328 3.32 8.44 8.64
C TYR A 328 3.55 7.00 8.18
N THR A 329 3.61 6.04 9.12
CA THR A 329 3.79 4.62 8.80
C THR A 329 2.66 3.78 9.40
N PRO A 330 1.45 3.86 8.82
CA PRO A 330 0.32 3.06 9.26
C PRO A 330 0.54 1.59 8.87
N GLY A 331 0.96 0.76 9.83
CA GLY A 331 1.20 -0.66 9.57
C GLY A 331 1.81 -1.39 10.75
N ALA A 332 1.79 -2.73 10.69
CA ALA A 332 2.39 -3.56 11.72
C ALA A 332 3.92 -3.63 11.61
N GLY A 333 4.51 -3.30 10.44
CA GLY A 333 5.94 -3.47 10.15
C GLY A 333 6.87 -2.82 11.18
N VAL A 334 6.69 -1.53 11.46
CA VAL A 334 7.47 -0.80 12.48
C VAL A 334 7.24 -1.35 13.88
N SER A 335 6.00 -1.76 14.21
CA SER A 335 5.67 -2.33 15.51
C SER A 335 6.32 -3.71 15.72
N LEU A 336 6.32 -4.55 14.68
CA LEU A 336 6.95 -5.88 14.69
C LEU A 336 8.47 -5.77 14.71
N ALA A 337 9.05 -4.85 13.94
CA ALA A 337 10.47 -4.55 14.00
C ALA A 337 10.88 -4.03 15.40
N GLY A 338 10.10 -3.11 15.97
CA GLY A 338 10.31 -2.62 17.33
C GLY A 338 10.24 -3.73 18.38
N ALA A 339 9.20 -4.58 18.32
CA ALA A 339 9.04 -5.71 19.24
C ALA A 339 10.12 -6.78 19.07
N GLY A 340 10.73 -6.91 17.90
CA GLY A 340 11.86 -7.82 17.66
C GLY A 340 13.20 -7.28 18.15
N LEU A 341 13.31 -5.96 18.36
CA LEU A 341 14.56 -5.27 18.72
C LEU A 341 14.65 -4.87 20.21
N VAL A 342 13.53 -4.82 20.93
CA VAL A 342 13.42 -4.40 22.33
C VAL A 342 13.04 -5.58 23.23
#